data_AF-A0A7K2XHK8-F1
#
_entry.id   AF-A0A7K2XHK8-F1
#
_cell.length_a   1.000
_cell.length_b   1.000
_cell.length_c   1.000
_cell.angle_alpha   90.00
_cell.angle_beta   90.00
_cell.angle_gamma   90.00
#
_symmetry.space_group_name_H-M   'P 1'
#
loop_
_entity.id
_entity.type
_entity.pdbx_description
1 polymer ?
#
loop_
_entity_poly.entity_id
_entity_poly.type
_entity_poly.pdbx_seq_one_letter_code
_entity_poly.pdbx_strand_id
1 'polypeptide(L)'
;DARLDAYLRDTSPRPGNRLRKIERSALTYLYRTACKTSPFSTFTGVGLASFASGPAEEPAHDAGLRVGGEWVSRVRLNVVVLTRLTELVTADPERRRDLPVVLSQGWERDADRIRYVRHVTTAGDDGAAVTFDAVRDRLFFLRGSGTLDRLLEWLGGRDGKVRHRDLVDWLDGEHGAGRAVCERYASALLDVGMVQVPVLRTDVHDGDPLRSYQDALRSLGAPWADRLADLLDGPADCLARYPGAGVDERRALLGTLR
;
A
#
# COMPACT_ATOMS: atom_id res chain seq x y z
N ASP A 1 -16.06 15.09 8.54
CA ASP A 1 -16.59 16.44 8.25
C ASP A 1 -17.99 16.66 8.77
N ALA A 2 -18.98 15.82 8.46
CA ALA A 2 -20.36 15.95 8.97
C ALA A 2 -20.52 16.17 10.49
N ARG A 3 -19.56 15.74 11.32
CA ARG A 3 -19.55 15.98 12.77
C ARG A 3 -19.18 17.42 13.14
N LEU A 4 -18.22 18.04 12.45
CA LEU A 4 -17.86 19.44 12.69
C LEU A 4 -18.96 20.37 12.16
N ASP A 5 -19.54 20.05 11.00
CA ASP A 5 -20.67 20.81 10.45
C ASP A 5 -21.91 20.71 11.34
N ALA A 6 -22.11 19.57 12.01
CA ALA A 6 -23.16 19.44 13.02
C ALA A 6 -22.89 20.29 14.27
N TYR A 7 -21.63 20.44 14.68
CA TYR A 7 -21.25 21.33 15.77
C TYR A 7 -21.44 22.81 15.38
N LEU A 8 -21.03 23.22 14.17
CA LEU A 8 -21.19 24.60 13.69
C LEU A 8 -22.66 25.02 13.50
N ARG A 9 -23.56 24.06 13.26
CA ARG A 9 -25.01 24.30 13.14
C ARG A 9 -25.75 24.27 14.47
N ASP A 10 -25.10 23.90 15.57
CA ASP A 10 -25.74 23.90 16.90
C ASP A 10 -25.87 25.33 17.42
N THR A 11 -27.11 25.81 17.54
CA THR A 11 -27.41 27.14 18.08
C THR A 11 -27.66 27.12 19.58
N SER A 12 -27.48 25.96 20.24
CA SER A 12 -27.69 25.83 21.67
C SER A 12 -26.65 26.65 22.46
N PRO A 13 -27.04 27.33 23.55
CA PRO A 13 -26.11 28.14 24.34
C PRO A 13 -25.02 27.30 25.04
N ARG A 14 -25.24 25.98 25.17
CA ARG A 14 -24.25 25.03 25.69
C ARG A 14 -24.31 23.73 24.88
N PRO A 15 -23.22 23.34 24.21
CA PRO A 15 -23.18 22.09 23.46
C PRO A 15 -23.35 20.88 24.41
N GLY A 16 -24.11 19.89 23.96
CA GLY A 16 -24.25 18.61 24.66
C GLY A 16 -22.95 17.79 24.67
N ASN A 17 -22.90 16.71 25.46
CA ASN A 17 -21.68 15.91 25.69
C ASN A 17 -20.98 15.42 24.40
N ARG A 18 -21.75 15.01 23.38
CA ARG A 18 -21.20 14.58 22.08
C ARG A 18 -20.55 15.73 21.31
N LEU A 19 -21.18 16.90 21.33
CA LEU A 19 -20.69 18.10 20.65
C LEU A 19 -19.46 18.68 21.36
N ARG A 20 -19.40 18.66 22.70
CA ARG A 20 -18.18 19.01 23.46
C ARG A 20 -16.98 18.12 23.12
N LYS A 21 -17.20 16.82 22.83
CA LYS A 21 -16.10 15.96 22.36
C LYS A 21 -15.56 16.43 21.01
N ILE A 22 -16.46 16.85 20.11
CA ILE A 22 -16.09 17.39 18.78
C ILE A 22 -15.33 18.70 18.94
N GLU A 23 -15.83 19.63 19.76
CA GLU A 23 -15.18 20.89 20.11
C GLU A 23 -13.76 20.68 20.63
N ARG A 24 -13.60 19.79 21.63
CA ARG A 24 -12.28 19.47 22.18
C ARG A 24 -11.33 18.92 21.12
N SER A 25 -11.80 18.03 20.23
CA SER A 25 -10.99 17.52 19.13
C SER A 25 -10.61 18.62 18.13
N ALA A 26 -11.53 19.53 17.81
CA ALA A 26 -11.26 20.66 16.92
C ALA A 26 -10.21 21.61 17.52
N LEU A 27 -10.30 21.93 18.82
CA LEU A 27 -9.30 22.73 19.53
C LEU A 27 -7.91 22.06 19.52
N THR A 28 -7.84 20.74 19.66
CA THR A 28 -6.57 20.00 19.53
C THR A 28 -5.96 20.15 18.14
N TYR A 29 -6.78 20.08 17.08
CA TYR A 29 -6.29 20.29 15.71
C TYR A 29 -5.89 21.75 15.43
N LEU A 30 -6.61 22.72 15.99
CA LEU A 30 -6.24 24.13 15.93
C LEU A 30 -4.89 24.37 16.62
N TYR A 31 -4.72 23.88 17.84
CA TYR A 31 -3.46 23.96 18.57
C TYR A 31 -2.31 23.27 17.80
N ARG A 32 -2.56 22.10 17.21
CA ARG A 32 -1.57 21.43 16.35
C ARG A 32 -1.15 22.32 15.18
N THR A 33 -2.10 22.91 14.47
CA THR A 33 -1.84 23.74 13.29
C THR A 33 -1.03 24.98 13.64
N ALA A 34 -1.28 25.59 14.81
CA ALA A 34 -0.59 26.81 15.25
C ALA A 34 0.77 26.54 15.91
N CYS A 35 0.92 25.43 16.65
CA CYS A 35 2.06 25.24 17.56
C CYS A 35 2.92 24.01 17.27
N LYS A 36 2.50 23.09 16.39
CA LYS A 36 3.31 21.91 16.05
C LYS A 36 3.87 22.00 14.64
N THR A 37 5.17 21.80 14.52
CA THR A 37 5.90 21.80 13.25
C THR A 37 6.07 20.40 12.64
N SER A 38 5.59 19.35 13.32
CA SER A 38 5.68 17.98 12.81
C SER A 38 4.81 17.80 11.54
N PRO A 39 5.40 17.35 10.41
CA PRO A 39 4.68 17.15 9.15
C PRO A 39 3.43 16.30 9.33
N PHE A 40 2.27 16.82 8.93
CA PHE A 40 0.99 16.13 9.00
C PHE A 40 -0.06 16.79 8.10
N SER A 41 -0.40 16.08 7.01
CA SER A 41 -1.41 16.50 6.05
C SER A 41 -1.26 17.97 5.66
N THR A 42 -2.37 18.70 5.51
CA THR A 42 -2.38 20.12 5.14
C THR A 42 -2.14 21.08 6.32
N PHE A 43 -1.89 20.59 7.55
CA PHE A 43 -1.66 21.47 8.70
C PHE A 43 -0.25 22.05 8.75
N THR A 44 0.71 21.37 8.11
CA THR A 44 2.12 21.75 8.15
C THR A 44 2.72 21.45 6.80
N GLY A 45 3.45 22.41 6.25
CA GLY A 45 4.15 22.24 4.99
C GLY A 45 5.64 21.97 5.22
N VAL A 46 6.27 21.37 4.22
CA VAL A 46 7.72 21.12 4.19
C VAL A 46 8.31 21.83 2.98
N GLY A 47 9.49 22.42 3.15
CA GLY A 47 10.19 23.16 2.11
C GLY A 47 11.69 23.08 2.32
N LEU A 48 12.43 23.26 1.23
CA LEU A 48 13.90 23.34 1.29
C LEU A 48 14.31 24.77 1.66
N ALA A 49 15.34 24.88 2.49
CA ALA A 49 15.96 26.16 2.83
C ALA A 49 17.44 26.14 2.41
N SER A 50 17.99 27.32 2.12
CA SER A 50 19.41 27.50 1.84
C SER A 50 19.96 28.63 2.69
N PHE A 51 21.26 28.57 3.00
CA PHE A 51 21.96 29.65 3.67
C PHE A 51 22.35 30.70 2.64
N ALA A 52 21.93 31.95 2.85
CA ALA A 52 22.38 33.05 2.01
C ALA A 52 23.87 33.33 2.27
N SER A 53 24.67 33.47 1.20
CA SER A 53 26.07 33.86 1.29
C SER A 53 26.19 35.36 1.01
N GLY A 54 26.60 36.15 2.01
CA GLY A 54 26.81 37.59 1.92
C GLY A 54 27.22 38.16 3.29
N PRO A 55 27.86 39.34 3.37
CA PRO A 55 28.16 39.97 4.65
C PRO A 55 26.83 40.19 5.39
N ALA A 56 26.76 39.71 6.63
CA ALA A 56 25.62 39.98 7.50
C ALA A 56 25.59 41.48 7.76
N GLU A 57 24.70 42.21 7.08
CA GLU A 57 24.36 43.58 7.45
C GLU A 57 23.65 43.53 8.81
N GLU A 58 24.47 43.61 9.87
CA GLU A 58 24.11 43.53 11.28
C GLU A 58 23.42 42.21 11.70
N PRO A 59 23.50 41.81 12.99
CA PRO A 59 22.65 40.74 13.49
C PRO A 59 21.21 41.24 13.44
N ALA A 60 20.53 40.95 12.32
CA ALA A 60 19.11 41.14 12.21
C ALA A 60 18.43 40.25 13.25
N HIS A 61 18.17 40.82 14.43
CA HIS A 61 17.32 40.26 15.48
C HIS A 61 15.90 39.94 14.98
N ASP A 62 15.59 40.29 13.73
CA ASP A 62 14.34 40.11 13.02
C ASP A 62 14.54 39.46 11.63
N ALA A 63 15.57 38.62 11.45
CA ALA A 63 15.74 37.81 10.25
C ALA A 63 14.70 36.68 10.20
N GLY A 64 13.42 37.05 10.06
CA GLY A 64 12.34 36.11 9.85
C GLY A 64 12.63 35.21 8.64
N LEU A 65 12.34 33.92 8.78
CA LEU A 65 12.41 32.97 7.68
C LEU A 65 11.51 33.48 6.55
N ARG A 66 12.10 33.87 5.42
CA ARG A 66 11.32 34.26 4.23
C ARG A 66 10.73 33.00 3.61
N VAL A 67 9.46 32.74 3.94
CA VAL A 67 8.67 31.70 3.30
C VAL A 67 8.01 32.32 2.07
N GLY A 68 8.63 32.14 0.91
CA GLY A 68 8.07 32.50 -0.39
C GLY A 68 7.54 31.27 -1.12
N GLY A 69 6.50 31.45 -1.94
CA GLY A 69 6.03 30.44 -2.89
C GLY A 69 4.61 29.95 -2.70
N GLU A 70 4.09 29.29 -3.72
CA GLU A 70 2.80 28.62 -3.71
C GLU A 70 2.90 27.26 -3.00
N TRP A 71 2.06 27.05 -1.99
CA TRP A 71 1.98 25.76 -1.31
C TRP A 71 1.25 24.74 -2.16
N VAL A 72 1.97 23.70 -2.59
CA VAL A 72 1.38 22.59 -3.35
C VAL A 72 1.12 21.38 -2.45
N SER A 73 -0.02 20.73 -2.64
CA SER A 73 -0.30 19.45 -1.99
C SER A 73 0.17 18.30 -2.88
N ARG A 74 0.83 17.31 -2.29
CA ARG A 74 1.13 16.03 -2.95
C ARG A 74 0.37 14.95 -2.21
N VAL A 75 -0.53 14.28 -2.91
CA VAL A 75 -1.42 13.26 -2.32
C VAL A 75 -1.15 11.90 -2.91
N ARG A 76 -1.40 10.87 -2.10
CA ARG A 76 -1.30 9.46 -2.48
C ARG A 76 -2.48 8.72 -1.87
N LEU A 77 -2.92 7.65 -2.52
CA LEU A 77 -3.84 6.71 -1.91
C LEU A 77 -3.15 6.04 -0.71
N ASN A 78 -3.91 5.70 0.33
CA ASN A 78 -3.38 4.84 1.37
C ASN A 78 -2.99 3.48 0.75
N VAL A 79 -1.69 3.17 0.76
CA VAL A 79 -1.12 1.96 0.16
C VAL A 79 -1.71 0.66 0.72
N VAL A 80 -2.27 0.69 1.94
CA VAL A 80 -2.98 -0.45 2.54
C VAL A 80 -4.15 -0.90 1.65
N VAL A 81 -4.86 0.03 1.00
CA VAL A 81 -5.96 -0.31 0.08
C VAL A 81 -5.46 -1.18 -1.08
N LEU A 82 -4.29 -0.85 -1.65
CA LEU A 82 -3.70 -1.61 -2.74
C LEU A 82 -3.26 -3.00 -2.27
N THR A 83 -2.69 -3.10 -1.06
CA THR A 83 -2.37 -4.38 -0.44
C THR A 83 -3.62 -5.26 -0.28
N ARG A 84 -4.74 -4.70 0.19
CA ARG A 84 -6.01 -5.43 0.33
C ARG A 84 -6.56 -5.91 -1.02
N LEU A 85 -6.45 -5.09 -2.07
CA LEU A 85 -6.84 -5.52 -3.42
C LEU A 85 -6.00 -6.71 -3.91
N THR A 86 -4.68 -6.68 -3.67
CA THR A 86 -3.79 -7.80 -3.99
C THR A 86 -4.13 -9.07 -3.22
N GLU A 87 -4.46 -8.94 -1.92
CA GLU A 87 -4.92 -10.06 -1.09
C GLU A 87 -6.19 -10.70 -1.67
N LEU A 88 -7.18 -9.89 -2.05
CA LEU A 88 -8.44 -10.36 -2.65
C LEU A 88 -8.21 -11.05 -4.00
N VAL A 89 -7.36 -10.47 -4.85
CA VAL A 89 -7.00 -11.04 -6.16
C VAL A 89 -6.26 -12.38 -5.99
N THR A 90 -5.36 -12.46 -5.01
CA THR A 90 -4.58 -13.68 -4.73
C THR A 90 -5.44 -14.78 -4.10
N ALA A 91 -6.45 -14.41 -3.30
CA ALA A 91 -7.35 -15.37 -2.67
C ALA A 91 -8.32 -16.04 -3.66
N ASP A 92 -8.70 -15.33 -4.73
CA ASP A 92 -9.62 -15.83 -5.75
C ASP A 92 -8.93 -16.78 -6.74
N PRO A 93 -9.31 -18.08 -6.81
CA PRO A 93 -8.65 -19.05 -7.69
C PRO A 93 -8.68 -18.68 -9.17
N GLU A 94 -9.76 -18.07 -9.66
CA GLU A 94 -9.90 -17.73 -11.08
C GLU A 94 -9.02 -16.53 -11.48
N ARG A 95 -8.76 -15.61 -10.56
CA ARG A 95 -7.86 -14.48 -10.80
C ARG A 95 -6.40 -14.89 -10.56
N ARG A 96 -6.16 -15.65 -9.49
CA ARG A 96 -4.84 -16.16 -9.11
C ARG A 96 -4.16 -16.93 -10.25
N ARG A 97 -4.92 -17.69 -11.05
CA ARG A 97 -4.39 -18.49 -12.16
C ARG A 97 -3.52 -17.72 -13.15
N ASP A 98 -3.77 -16.42 -13.33
CA ASP A 98 -3.05 -15.56 -14.27
C ASP A 98 -1.86 -14.84 -13.65
N LEU A 99 -1.71 -14.91 -12.33
CA LEU A 99 -0.64 -14.22 -11.61
C LEU A 99 0.71 -14.88 -11.89
N PRO A 100 1.74 -14.10 -12.27
CA PRO A 100 3.09 -14.62 -12.37
C PRO A 100 3.62 -14.96 -10.98
N VAL A 101 4.24 -16.12 -10.88
CA VAL A 101 4.81 -16.66 -9.65
C VAL A 101 6.32 -16.74 -9.76
N VAL A 102 7.00 -16.45 -8.66
CA VAL A 102 8.45 -16.62 -8.52
C VAL A 102 8.75 -17.35 -7.21
N LEU A 103 9.94 -17.93 -7.11
CA LEU A 103 10.45 -18.43 -5.84
C LEU A 103 10.83 -17.27 -4.92
N SER A 104 10.66 -17.48 -3.62
CA SER A 104 11.22 -16.60 -2.60
C SER A 104 12.72 -16.40 -2.83
N GLN A 105 13.21 -15.18 -2.71
CA GLN A 105 14.66 -14.92 -2.80
C GLN A 105 15.41 -15.54 -1.62
N GLY A 106 16.68 -15.87 -1.83
CA GLY A 106 17.58 -16.34 -0.76
C GLY A 106 17.19 -17.68 -0.14
N TRP A 107 16.51 -18.55 -0.89
CA TRP A 107 16.30 -19.92 -0.46
C TRP A 107 17.56 -20.76 -0.68
N GLU A 108 17.80 -21.71 0.23
CA GLU A 108 18.88 -22.68 0.09
C GLU A 108 18.40 -24.05 0.55
N ARG A 109 19.04 -25.07 -0.01
CA ARG A 109 18.82 -26.47 0.33
C ARG A 109 19.81 -26.92 1.39
N ASP A 110 19.32 -27.56 2.44
CA ASP A 110 20.13 -28.14 3.50
C ASP A 110 19.62 -29.54 3.82
N ALA A 111 20.39 -30.58 3.46
CA ALA A 111 20.10 -32.01 3.64
C ALA A 111 18.63 -32.44 3.41
N ASP A 112 17.78 -32.34 4.44
CA ASP A 112 16.36 -32.72 4.45
C ASP A 112 15.38 -31.54 4.49
N ARG A 113 15.86 -30.30 4.33
CA ARG A 113 15.11 -29.05 4.51
C ARG A 113 15.44 -28.02 3.46
N ILE A 114 14.48 -27.14 3.24
CA ILE A 114 14.63 -25.93 2.44
C ILE A 114 14.45 -24.75 3.37
N ARG A 115 15.50 -23.93 3.49
CA ARG A 115 15.47 -22.69 4.26
C ARG A 115 15.25 -21.51 3.34
N TYR A 116 14.43 -20.55 3.74
CA TYR A 116 14.20 -19.32 2.99
C TYR A 116 13.83 -18.18 3.93
N VAL A 117 14.02 -16.94 3.46
CA VAL A 117 13.64 -15.74 4.19
C VAL A 117 12.27 -15.29 3.72
N ARG A 118 11.37 -15.04 4.67
CA ARG A 118 10.04 -14.49 4.41
C ARG A 118 9.90 -13.13 5.08
N HIS A 119 9.33 -12.19 4.34
CA HIS A 119 8.78 -10.96 4.92
C HIS A 119 7.44 -11.28 5.59
N VAL A 120 7.40 -11.17 6.92
CA VAL A 120 6.15 -11.26 7.68
C VAL A 120 5.66 -9.84 7.92
N THR A 121 4.53 -9.50 7.32
CA THR A 121 3.84 -8.23 7.54
C THR A 121 2.75 -8.45 8.59
N THR A 122 2.89 -7.83 9.75
CA THR A 122 1.78 -7.75 10.70
C THR A 122 0.96 -6.52 10.33
N ALA A 123 -0.23 -6.76 9.76
CA ALA A 123 -1.19 -5.70 9.48
C ALA A 123 -1.55 -4.98 10.77
N GLY A 124 -1.42 -3.65 10.78
CA GLY A 124 -1.90 -2.87 11.92
C GLY A 124 -3.43 -2.76 11.95
N ASP A 125 -3.99 -2.52 13.13
CA ASP A 125 -5.44 -2.42 13.40
C ASP A 125 -6.20 -1.48 12.44
N ASP A 126 -7.18 -2.01 11.71
CA ASP A 126 -8.04 -1.27 10.77
C ASP A 126 -8.88 -0.16 11.44
N GLY A 127 -8.96 -0.15 12.78
CA GLY A 127 -9.66 0.87 13.58
C GLY A 127 -8.83 2.12 13.95
N ALA A 128 -7.52 2.12 13.71
CA ALA A 128 -6.64 3.21 14.12
C ALA A 128 -6.32 4.16 12.95
N ALA A 129 -6.34 5.47 13.23
CA ALA A 129 -6.17 6.52 12.22
C ALA A 129 -4.78 6.55 11.56
N VAL A 130 -3.80 5.88 12.17
CA VAL A 130 -2.46 5.62 11.63
C VAL A 130 -2.03 4.27 12.16
N THR A 131 -2.00 3.26 11.29
CA THR A 131 -1.40 1.98 11.59
C THR A 131 -0.25 1.72 10.64
N PHE A 132 0.88 1.36 11.24
CA PHE A 132 2.07 0.98 10.49
C PHE A 132 2.13 -0.53 10.50
N ASP A 133 2.22 -1.10 9.30
CA ASP A 133 2.51 -2.51 9.16
C ASP A 133 3.94 -2.77 9.61
N ALA A 134 4.11 -3.69 10.55
CA ALA A 134 5.43 -4.10 10.97
C ALA A 134 5.92 -5.21 10.03
N VAL A 135 6.92 -4.90 9.20
CA VAL A 135 7.61 -5.88 8.37
C VAL A 135 8.78 -6.46 9.15
N ARG A 136 8.84 -7.79 9.28
CA ARG A 136 9.98 -8.50 9.86
C ARG A 136 10.43 -9.63 8.94
N ASP A 137 11.73 -9.74 8.77
CA ASP A 137 12.33 -10.85 8.05
C ASP A 137 12.54 -12.01 9.01
N ARG A 138 12.04 -13.18 8.64
CA ARG A 138 12.20 -14.41 9.42
C ARG A 138 12.63 -15.56 8.54
N LEU A 139 13.51 -16.39 9.08
CA LEU A 139 13.87 -17.66 8.47
C LEU A 139 12.76 -18.68 8.68
N PHE A 140 12.35 -19.33 7.60
CA PHE A 140 11.41 -20.45 7.59
C PHE A 140 12.08 -21.69 7.03
N PHE A 141 11.60 -22.85 7.49
CA PHE A 141 12.07 -24.16 7.05
C PHE A 141 10.89 -24.95 6.53
N LEU A 142 11.00 -25.49 5.32
CA LEU A 142 10.12 -26.52 4.80
C LEU A 142 10.88 -27.84 4.79
N ARG A 143 10.17 -28.94 5.03
CA ARG A 143 10.74 -30.27 4.82
C ARG A 143 10.97 -30.46 3.32
N GLY A 144 12.17 -30.87 2.95
CA GLY A 144 12.48 -31.33 1.60
C GLY A 144 11.61 -32.53 1.26
N SER A 145 10.78 -32.39 0.23
CA SER A 145 10.05 -33.50 -0.38
C SER A 145 10.48 -33.58 -1.83
N GLY A 146 10.45 -34.78 -2.43
CA GLY A 146 10.84 -34.94 -3.83
C GLY A 146 10.05 -34.02 -4.78
N THR A 147 8.78 -33.74 -4.47
CA THR A 147 7.96 -32.76 -5.19
C THR A 147 8.50 -31.34 -5.06
N LEU A 148 8.79 -30.90 -3.84
CA LEU A 148 9.28 -29.53 -3.60
C LEU A 148 10.66 -29.33 -4.24
N ASP A 149 11.55 -30.31 -4.14
CA ASP A 149 12.87 -30.26 -4.77
C ASP A 149 12.76 -30.13 -6.30
N ARG A 150 11.92 -30.95 -6.94
CA ARG A 150 11.67 -30.86 -8.40
C ARG A 150 11.03 -29.54 -8.80
N LEU A 151 10.14 -28.99 -7.97
CA LEU A 151 9.52 -27.69 -8.21
C LEU A 151 10.56 -26.56 -8.19
N LEU A 152 11.51 -26.62 -7.26
CA LEU A 152 12.58 -25.63 -7.16
C LEU A 152 13.51 -25.66 -8.36
N GLU A 153 13.88 -26.85 -8.83
CA GLU A 153 14.65 -27.04 -10.06
C GLU A 153 13.87 -26.51 -11.28
N TRP A 154 12.58 -26.84 -11.36
CA TRP A 154 11.70 -26.43 -12.48
C TRP A 154 11.47 -24.91 -12.55
N LEU A 155 11.21 -24.25 -11.41
CA LEU A 155 11.06 -22.79 -11.36
C LEU A 155 12.41 -22.08 -11.51
N GLY A 156 13.49 -22.64 -10.93
CA GLY A 156 14.83 -22.06 -10.98
C GLY A 156 15.47 -22.09 -12.38
N GLY A 157 15.09 -23.05 -13.22
CA GLY A 157 15.60 -23.19 -14.60
C GLY A 157 14.84 -22.38 -15.66
N ARG A 158 13.96 -21.45 -15.28
CA ARG A 158 13.11 -20.71 -16.23
C ARG A 158 13.39 -19.22 -16.24
N ASP A 159 13.67 -18.71 -17.44
CA ASP A 159 13.83 -17.28 -17.71
C ASP A 159 12.49 -16.56 -18.00
N GLY A 160 11.39 -17.31 -18.18
CA GLY A 160 10.07 -16.80 -18.51
C GLY A 160 9.15 -16.59 -17.29
N LYS A 161 8.15 -15.69 -17.44
CA LYS A 161 7.11 -15.47 -16.43
C LYS A 161 6.20 -16.71 -16.31
N VAL A 162 6.47 -17.57 -15.32
CA VAL A 162 5.61 -18.71 -14.97
C VAL A 162 4.35 -18.18 -14.29
N ARG A 163 3.16 -18.55 -14.78
CA ARG A 163 1.89 -18.20 -14.12
C ARG A 163 1.49 -19.30 -13.14
N HIS A 164 0.62 -18.95 -12.18
CA HIS A 164 0.09 -19.92 -11.22
C HIS A 164 -0.57 -21.14 -11.90
N ARG A 165 -1.29 -20.94 -13.01
CA ARG A 165 -1.85 -22.06 -13.78
C ARG A 165 -0.79 -23.01 -14.33
N ASP A 166 0.35 -22.48 -14.78
CA ASP A 166 1.43 -23.28 -15.35
C ASP A 166 2.10 -24.12 -14.27
N LEU A 167 2.17 -23.60 -13.03
CA LEU A 167 2.62 -24.34 -11.85
C LEU A 167 1.66 -25.49 -11.51
N VAL A 168 0.35 -25.24 -11.54
CA VAL A 168 -0.66 -26.26 -11.26
C VAL A 168 -0.69 -27.35 -12.33
N ASP A 169 -0.60 -26.96 -13.60
CA ASP A 169 -0.57 -27.90 -14.72
C ASP A 169 0.73 -28.75 -14.68
N TRP A 170 1.87 -28.16 -14.30
CA TRP A 170 3.11 -28.91 -14.08
C TRP A 170 3.00 -29.91 -12.92
N LEU A 171 2.45 -29.49 -11.77
CA LEU A 171 2.24 -30.38 -10.63
C LEU A 171 1.35 -31.57 -10.98
N ASP A 172 0.30 -31.34 -11.78
CA ASP A 172 -0.60 -32.40 -12.24
C ASP A 172 0.08 -33.34 -13.24
N GLY A 173 0.87 -32.80 -14.17
CA GLY A 173 1.65 -33.61 -15.11
C GLY A 173 2.73 -34.48 -14.44
N GLU A 174 3.36 -33.97 -13.38
CA GLU A 174 4.45 -34.65 -12.68
C GLU A 174 3.95 -35.75 -11.72
N HIS A 175 2.78 -35.56 -11.12
CA HIS A 175 2.30 -36.40 -10.01
C HIS A 175 0.93 -37.06 -10.23
N GLY A 176 0.16 -36.63 -11.23
CA GLY A 176 -1.16 -37.19 -11.53
C GLY A 176 -2.16 -37.09 -10.36
N ALA A 177 -1.98 -36.12 -9.46
CA ALA A 177 -2.76 -35.99 -8.23
C ALA A 177 -4.14 -35.35 -8.46
N GLY A 178 -4.39 -34.83 -9.67
CA GLY A 178 -5.60 -34.11 -10.04
C GLY A 178 -5.50 -32.62 -9.70
N ARG A 179 -6.02 -31.80 -10.61
CA ARG A 179 -6.00 -30.32 -10.55
C ARG A 179 -6.35 -29.74 -9.19
N ALA A 180 -7.38 -30.24 -8.51
CA ALA A 180 -7.81 -29.70 -7.21
C ALA A 180 -6.79 -29.92 -6.08
N VAL A 181 -6.04 -31.04 -6.11
CA VAL A 181 -4.96 -31.30 -5.15
C VAL A 181 -3.77 -30.40 -5.45
N CYS A 182 -3.40 -30.29 -6.73
CA CYS A 182 -2.30 -29.42 -7.17
C CYS A 182 -2.55 -27.94 -6.87
N GLU A 183 -3.79 -27.46 -7.06
CA GLU A 183 -4.20 -26.10 -6.71
C GLU A 183 -4.05 -25.83 -5.21
N ARG A 184 -4.46 -26.78 -4.35
CA ARG A 184 -4.27 -26.65 -2.89
C ARG A 184 -2.81 -26.60 -2.51
N TYR A 185 -1.97 -27.41 -3.16
CA TYR A 185 -0.54 -27.42 -2.90
C TYR A 185 0.13 -26.10 -3.35
N ALA A 186 -0.18 -25.62 -4.56
CA ALA A 186 0.32 -24.34 -5.07
C ALA A 186 -0.13 -23.15 -4.20
N SER A 187 -1.39 -23.13 -3.77
CA SER A 187 -1.90 -22.13 -2.83
C SER A 187 -1.17 -22.18 -1.50
N ALA A 188 -0.94 -23.38 -0.93
CA ALA A 188 -0.19 -23.52 0.31
C ALA A 188 1.24 -22.98 0.19
N LEU A 189 1.89 -23.14 -0.97
CA LEU A 189 3.22 -22.58 -1.24
C LEU A 189 3.23 -21.05 -1.28
N LEU A 190 2.14 -20.43 -1.77
CA LEU A 190 1.93 -18.98 -1.68
C LEU A 190 1.72 -18.53 -0.23
N ASP A 191 0.87 -19.23 0.52
CA ASP A 191 0.52 -18.87 1.91
C ASP A 191 1.74 -18.93 2.85
N VAL A 192 2.62 -19.92 2.65
CA VAL A 192 3.88 -20.02 3.39
C VAL A 192 4.93 -19.03 2.87
N GLY A 193 4.75 -18.47 1.67
CA GLY A 193 5.63 -17.46 1.06
C GLY A 193 6.85 -18.03 0.33
N MET A 194 6.86 -19.35 0.07
CA MET A 194 7.90 -20.01 -0.72
C MET A 194 7.76 -19.67 -2.20
N VAL A 195 6.51 -19.59 -2.67
CA VAL A 195 6.14 -19.03 -3.96
C VAL A 195 5.53 -17.65 -3.70
N GLN A 196 5.79 -16.69 -4.57
CA GLN A 196 5.39 -15.28 -4.39
C GLN A 196 4.85 -14.69 -5.68
N VAL A 197 3.96 -13.69 -5.57
CA VAL A 197 3.45 -12.89 -6.68
C VAL A 197 3.97 -11.45 -6.52
N PRO A 198 5.19 -11.15 -7.00
CA PRO A 198 5.83 -9.87 -6.76
C PRO A 198 5.22 -8.74 -7.57
N VAL A 199 4.59 -9.04 -8.71
CA VAL A 199 4.13 -8.02 -9.66
C VAL A 199 3.06 -7.09 -9.07
N LEU A 200 2.21 -7.58 -8.15
CA LEU A 200 1.17 -6.78 -7.48
C LEU A 200 1.58 -6.32 -6.07
N ARG A 201 2.87 -6.43 -5.71
CA ARG A 201 3.35 -5.95 -4.42
C ARG A 201 3.50 -4.42 -4.48
N THR A 202 2.79 -3.72 -3.61
CA THR A 202 2.87 -2.26 -3.49
C THR A 202 4.24 -1.83 -2.96
N ASP A 203 4.92 -0.93 -3.68
CA ASP A 203 6.09 -0.23 -3.16
C ASP A 203 5.65 1.08 -2.50
N VAL A 204 5.96 1.22 -1.21
CA VAL A 204 5.63 2.41 -0.42
C VAL A 204 6.51 3.61 -0.77
N HIS A 205 7.65 3.37 -1.42
CA HIS A 205 8.60 4.39 -1.82
C HIS A 205 8.29 4.96 -3.22
N ASP A 206 7.36 4.33 -3.96
CA ASP A 206 6.94 4.82 -5.27
C ASP A 206 6.35 6.24 -5.18
N GLY A 207 6.63 7.05 -6.20
CA GLY A 207 6.09 8.39 -6.39
C GLY A 207 4.56 8.40 -6.49
N ASP A 208 4.03 7.42 -7.22
CA ASP A 208 2.61 7.20 -7.49
C ASP A 208 2.26 5.69 -7.42
N PRO A 209 2.09 5.15 -6.20
CA PRO A 209 1.80 3.73 -6.01
C PRO A 209 0.53 3.24 -6.71
N LEU A 210 -0.48 4.12 -6.90
CA LEU A 210 -1.72 3.74 -7.58
C LEU A 210 -1.47 3.52 -9.06
N ARG A 211 -0.76 4.45 -9.71
CA ARG A 211 -0.43 4.32 -11.14
C ARG A 211 0.44 3.09 -11.41
N SER A 212 1.48 2.88 -10.60
CA SER A 212 2.33 1.69 -10.70
C SER A 212 1.53 0.39 -10.50
N TYR A 213 0.54 0.38 -9.61
CA TYR A 213 -0.35 -0.75 -9.43
C TYR A 213 -1.24 -1.01 -10.65
N GLN A 214 -1.82 0.03 -11.24
CA GLN A 214 -2.62 -0.10 -12.48
C GLN A 214 -1.78 -0.63 -13.64
N ASP A 215 -0.56 -0.14 -13.81
CA ASP A 215 0.34 -0.58 -14.86
C ASP A 215 0.79 -2.03 -14.62
N ALA A 216 1.01 -2.43 -13.36
CA ALA A 216 1.26 -3.82 -12.99
C ALA A 216 0.09 -4.75 -13.32
N LEU A 217 -1.15 -4.35 -13.02
CA LEU A 217 -2.36 -5.10 -13.40
C LEU A 217 -2.46 -5.27 -14.92
N ARG A 218 -2.30 -4.19 -15.69
CA ARG A 218 -2.34 -4.21 -17.16
C ARG A 218 -1.23 -5.11 -17.74
N SER A 219 -0.07 -5.17 -17.09
CA SER A 219 1.04 -6.04 -17.50
C SER A 219 0.74 -7.55 -17.41
N LEU A 220 -0.31 -7.94 -16.68
CA LEU A 220 -0.78 -9.33 -16.61
C LEU A 220 -1.40 -9.80 -17.94
N GLY A 221 -1.94 -8.86 -18.73
CA GLY A 221 -2.64 -9.14 -19.98
C GLY A 221 -3.87 -10.03 -19.80
N ALA A 222 -4.54 -9.92 -18.65
CA ALA A 222 -5.74 -10.67 -18.32
C ALA A 222 -6.96 -9.73 -18.31
N PRO A 223 -8.09 -10.10 -18.94
CA PRO A 223 -9.25 -9.19 -19.05
C PRO A 223 -9.81 -8.70 -17.71
N TRP A 224 -9.68 -9.50 -16.64
CA TRP A 224 -10.11 -9.07 -15.30
C TRP A 224 -9.17 -8.03 -14.71
N ALA A 225 -7.88 -8.10 -15.03
CA ALA A 225 -6.87 -7.19 -14.52
C ALA A 225 -6.99 -5.82 -15.19
N ASP A 226 -7.25 -5.79 -16.50
CA ASP A 226 -7.54 -4.55 -17.23
C ASP A 226 -8.78 -3.87 -16.65
N ARG A 227 -9.88 -4.62 -16.45
CA ARG A 227 -11.09 -4.08 -15.81
C ARG A 227 -10.84 -3.53 -14.41
N LEU A 228 -10.02 -4.21 -13.59
CA LEU A 228 -9.67 -3.72 -12.26
C LEU A 228 -8.83 -2.44 -12.34
N ALA A 229 -7.88 -2.37 -13.27
CA ALA A 229 -7.09 -1.16 -13.49
C ALA A 229 -7.98 0.02 -13.91
N ASP A 230 -8.96 -0.22 -14.78
CA ASP A 230 -9.89 0.82 -15.25
C ASP A 230 -10.85 1.29 -14.14
N LEU A 231 -11.29 0.39 -13.25
CA LEU A 231 -12.07 0.77 -12.06
C LEU A 231 -11.28 1.70 -11.11
N LEU A 232 -9.95 1.67 -11.17
CA LEU A 232 -9.07 2.53 -10.38
C LEU A 232 -8.82 3.91 -11.02
N ASP A 233 -9.26 4.13 -12.27
CA ASP A 233 -9.11 5.43 -12.93
C ASP A 233 -9.92 6.53 -12.20
N GLY A 234 -11.13 6.21 -11.71
CA GLY A 234 -11.94 7.16 -10.93
C GLY A 234 -11.24 7.66 -9.65
N PRO A 235 -10.70 6.75 -8.81
CA PRO A 235 -9.83 7.14 -7.70
C PRO A 235 -8.59 7.93 -8.13
N ALA A 236 -7.94 7.57 -9.24
CA ALA A 236 -6.78 8.29 -9.75
C ALA A 236 -7.13 9.74 -10.15
N ASP A 237 -8.26 9.94 -10.84
CA ASP A 237 -8.77 11.27 -11.19
C ASP A 237 -9.06 12.12 -9.95
N CYS A 238 -9.59 11.52 -8.89
CA CYS A 238 -9.82 12.21 -7.64
C CYS A 238 -8.50 12.70 -7.02
N LEU A 239 -7.47 11.85 -7.02
CA LEU A 239 -6.14 12.20 -6.49
C LEU A 239 -5.45 13.27 -7.35
N ALA A 240 -5.59 13.22 -8.67
CA ALA A 240 -5.00 14.20 -9.58
C ALA A 240 -5.61 15.61 -9.39
N ARG A 241 -6.92 15.70 -9.12
CA ARG A 241 -7.63 16.96 -8.92
C ARG A 241 -7.45 17.54 -7.52
N TYR A 242 -7.30 16.70 -6.50
CA TYR A 242 -7.27 17.12 -5.10
C TYR A 242 -6.26 18.23 -4.76
N PRO A 243 -5.01 18.23 -5.28
CA PRO A 243 -4.04 19.28 -5.00
C PRO A 243 -4.50 20.69 -5.32
N GLY A 244 -5.12 20.89 -6.49
CA GLY A 244 -5.60 22.20 -6.97
C GLY A 244 -7.01 22.55 -6.49
N ALA A 245 -7.74 21.60 -5.91
CA ALA A 245 -9.12 21.78 -5.49
C ALA A 245 -9.24 22.69 -4.24
N GLY A 246 -10.30 23.50 -4.22
CA GLY A 246 -10.72 24.24 -3.03
C GLY A 246 -11.33 23.34 -1.94
N VAL A 247 -11.69 23.90 -0.77
CA VAL A 247 -12.18 23.11 0.38
C VAL A 247 -13.41 22.26 0.05
N ASP A 248 -14.40 22.83 -0.63
CA ASP A 248 -15.66 22.12 -0.92
C ASP A 248 -15.47 21.05 -2.00
N GLU A 249 -14.65 21.31 -3.01
CA GLU A 249 -14.29 20.31 -4.01
C GLU A 249 -13.48 19.17 -3.38
N ARG A 250 -12.49 19.47 -2.51
CA ARG A 250 -11.75 18.45 -1.75
C ARG A 250 -12.68 17.55 -0.93
N ARG A 251 -13.70 18.12 -0.29
CA ARG A 251 -14.73 17.34 0.44
C ARG A 251 -15.52 16.44 -0.50
N ALA A 252 -15.93 16.94 -1.66
CA ALA A 252 -16.65 16.14 -2.66
C ALA A 252 -15.78 14.98 -3.16
N LEU A 253 -14.53 15.25 -3.53
CA LEU A 253 -13.55 14.24 -3.98
C LEU A 253 -13.31 13.16 -2.91
N LEU A 254 -13.14 13.55 -1.64
CA LEU A 254 -13.02 12.60 -0.54
C LEU A 254 -14.31 11.83 -0.26
N GLY A 255 -15.47 12.41 -0.59
CA GLY A 255 -16.76 11.73 -0.56
C GLY A 255 -16.89 10.66 -1.62
N THR A 256 -16.38 10.90 -2.83
CA THR A 256 -16.35 9.92 -3.93
C THR A 256 -15.43 8.74 -3.65
N LEU A 257 -14.32 8.96 -2.92
CA LEU A 257 -13.35 7.92 -2.57
C LEU A 257 -13.77 7.00 -1.40
N ARG A 258 -14.80 7.36 -0.64
CA ARG A 258 -15.27 6.64 0.55
C ARG A 258 -16.47 5.76 0.23
#